data_AF-A0A7W0FPX6-F1
#
_entry.id   AF-A0A7W0FPX6-F1
#
_cell.length_a   1.000
_cell.length_b   1.000
_cell.length_c   1.000
_cell.angle_alpha   90.00
_cell.angle_beta   90.00
_cell.angle_gamma   90.00
#
_symmetry.space_group_name_H-M   'P 1'
#
loop_
_entity.id
_entity.type
_entity.pdbx_description
1 polymer ?
#
loop_
_entity_poly.entity_id
_entity_poly.type
_entity_poly.pdbx_seq_one_letter_code
_entity_poly.pdbx_strand_id
1 'polypeptide(L)'
;MAELHGIAGVTLKEVALRVAMKPPSLYTHFDSKNAIYDAMFEQAWSDYKRVIDAAHPTMPDDPREALLLIAQTFFDFATSNVARHQLMSARVIPGFEPSARAYEPAVAVIGRLHATLPELGIHDETASDLFTALIAGLINQQVANDPGGSRWRRLLPRAIDMYADEMGLARPTTRRPT
;
A
#
# COMPACT_ATOMS: atom_id res chain seq x y z
N MET A 1 -25.35 -15.51 5.92
CA MET A 1 -24.74 -15.57 7.26
C MET A 1 -23.31 -15.09 7.12
N ALA A 2 -23.10 -13.77 7.24
CA ALA A 2 -21.79 -13.15 7.12
C ALA A 2 -20.98 -13.48 8.37
N GLU A 3 -19.98 -14.35 8.22
CA GLU A 3 -19.11 -14.73 9.34
C GLU A 3 -18.26 -13.54 9.77
N LEU A 4 -18.47 -13.17 11.04
CA LEU A 4 -17.82 -12.13 11.85
C LEU A 4 -16.32 -12.40 12.12
N HIS A 5 -15.58 -12.99 11.18
CA HIS A 5 -14.13 -13.11 11.33
C HIS A 5 -13.47 -11.87 10.73
N GLY A 6 -13.45 -10.78 11.51
CA GLY A 6 -12.60 -9.63 11.23
C GLY A 6 -11.13 -10.05 11.07
N ILE A 7 -10.30 -9.14 10.52
CA ILE A 7 -8.89 -9.32 10.14
C ILE A 7 -8.15 -10.32 11.01
N ALA A 8 -8.24 -10.20 12.35
CA ALA A 8 -7.59 -11.08 13.31
C ALA A 8 -7.84 -12.60 13.08
N GLY A 9 -9.04 -13.00 12.68
CA GLY A 9 -9.40 -14.40 12.41
C GLY A 9 -8.91 -14.90 11.05
N VAL A 10 -8.90 -14.03 10.04
CA VAL A 10 -8.40 -14.33 8.69
C VAL A 10 -6.87 -14.39 8.68
N THR A 11 -6.20 -13.43 9.31
CA THR A 11 -4.74 -13.33 9.33
C THR A 11 -4.08 -14.48 10.09
N LEU A 12 -4.60 -14.89 11.25
CA LEU A 12 -4.06 -16.03 12.01
C LEU A 12 -4.23 -17.35 11.23
N LYS A 13 -5.35 -17.51 10.51
CA LYS A 13 -5.60 -18.66 9.65
C LYS A 13 -4.69 -18.67 8.43
N GLU A 14 -4.46 -17.52 7.81
CA GLU A 14 -3.54 -17.36 6.68
C GLU A 14 -2.09 -17.64 7.07
N VAL A 15 -1.63 -17.18 8.24
CA VAL A 15 -0.30 -17.54 8.75
C VAL A 15 -0.19 -19.04 8.95
N ALA A 16 -1.17 -19.68 9.59
CA ALA A 16 -1.16 -21.13 9.84
C ALA A 16 -0.98 -21.93 8.55
N LEU A 17 -1.70 -21.53 7.49
CA LEU A 17 -1.61 -22.13 6.17
C LEU A 17 -0.23 -21.92 5.52
N ARG A 18 0.38 -20.74 5.70
CA ARG A 18 1.64 -20.38 5.04
C ARG A 18 2.89 -20.98 5.68
N VAL A 19 2.85 -21.26 6.98
CA VAL A 19 3.92 -21.99 7.68
C VAL A 19 3.67 -23.51 7.77
N ALA A 20 2.63 -24.02 7.09
CA ALA A 20 2.21 -25.43 7.14
C ALA A 20 2.02 -25.97 8.57
N MET A 21 1.61 -25.11 9.51
CA MET A 21 1.38 -25.46 10.91
C MET A 21 -0.11 -25.52 11.22
N LYS A 22 -0.51 -26.40 12.14
CA LYS A 22 -1.87 -26.40 12.68
C LYS A 22 -2.07 -25.09 13.49
N PRO A 23 -3.21 -24.39 13.41
CA PRO A 23 -3.48 -23.16 14.16
C PRO A 23 -3.15 -23.19 15.67
N PRO A 24 -3.28 -24.32 16.40
CA PRO A 24 -2.82 -24.42 17.80
C PRO A 24 -1.30 -24.33 17.96
N SER A 25 -0.51 -24.81 16.98
CA SER A 25 0.95 -24.85 17.04
C SER A 25 1.60 -23.48 16.81
N LEU A 26 0.87 -22.53 16.23
CA LEU A 26 1.32 -21.14 16.09
C LEU A 26 1.53 -20.45 17.45
N TYR A 27 0.69 -20.77 18.42
CA TYR A 27 0.81 -20.25 19.79
C TYR A 27 2.02 -20.80 20.56
N THR A 28 2.72 -21.79 20.01
CA THR A 28 3.92 -22.40 20.62
C THR A 28 5.22 -21.86 20.02
N HIS A 29 5.18 -21.26 18.82
CA HIS A 29 6.37 -20.70 18.15
C HIS A 29 6.55 -19.20 18.32
N PHE A 30 5.50 -18.48 18.72
CA PHE A 30 5.56 -17.05 18.96
C PHE A 30 5.24 -16.75 20.41
N ASP A 31 6.05 -15.91 21.04
CA ASP A 31 5.91 -15.52 22.46
C ASP A 31 4.55 -14.86 22.75
N SER A 32 3.88 -14.32 21.72
CA SER A 32 2.51 -13.80 21.81
C SER A 32 1.83 -13.69 20.44
N LYS A 33 0.51 -13.47 20.43
CA LYS A 33 -0.24 -13.07 19.21
C LYS A 33 0.36 -11.81 18.55
N ASN A 34 0.87 -10.89 19.35
CA ASN A 34 1.49 -9.66 18.84
C ASN A 34 2.77 -9.96 18.07
N ALA A 35 3.56 -10.96 18.46
CA ALA A 35 4.75 -11.37 17.71
C ALA A 35 4.40 -11.95 16.32
N ILE A 36 3.24 -12.60 16.18
CA ILE A 36 2.73 -13.03 14.87
C ILE A 36 2.36 -11.82 14.02
N TYR A 37 1.59 -10.87 14.57
CA TYR A 37 1.21 -9.66 13.86
C TYR A 37 2.43 -8.81 13.47
N ASP A 38 3.47 -8.78 14.31
CA ASP A 38 4.73 -8.10 14.06
C ASP A 38 5.45 -8.66 12.83
N ALA A 39 5.61 -10.00 12.79
CA ALA A 39 6.22 -10.68 11.66
C ALA A 39 5.40 -10.52 10.36
N MET A 40 4.07 -10.57 10.46
CA MET A 40 3.19 -10.33 9.32
C MET A 40 3.29 -8.89 8.79
N PHE A 41 3.40 -7.91 9.69
CA PHE A 41 3.53 -6.49 9.35
C PHE A 41 4.87 -6.26 8.62
N GLU A 42 5.96 -6.78 9.20
CA GLU A 42 7.30 -6.74 8.59
C GLU A 42 7.27 -7.36 7.18
N GLN A 43 6.65 -8.54 7.06
CA GLN A 43 6.55 -9.24 5.79
C GLN A 43 5.74 -8.45 4.76
N ALA A 44 4.60 -7.87 5.15
CA ALA A 44 3.73 -7.14 4.23
C ALA A 44 4.42 -5.92 3.61
N TRP A 45 5.15 -5.14 4.41
CA TRP A 45 5.93 -4.01 3.90
C TRP A 45 7.17 -4.45 3.13
N SER A 46 7.83 -5.55 3.54
CA SER A 46 8.95 -6.14 2.80
C SER A 46 8.51 -6.67 1.42
N ASP A 47 7.32 -7.26 1.33
CA ASP A 47 6.70 -7.68 0.08
C ASP A 47 6.47 -6.46 -0.84
N TYR A 48 5.87 -5.39 -0.31
CA TYR A 48 5.63 -4.19 -1.09
C TYR A 48 6.94 -3.52 -1.53
N LYS A 49 7.94 -3.47 -0.65
CA LYS A 49 9.28 -2.96 -0.97
C LYS A 49 9.87 -3.68 -2.18
N ARG A 50 9.79 -5.02 -2.21
CA ARG A 50 10.24 -5.81 -3.38
C ARG A 50 9.48 -5.45 -4.66
N VAL A 51 8.17 -5.22 -4.57
CA VAL A 51 7.35 -4.83 -5.72
C VAL A 51 7.80 -3.48 -6.28
N ILE A 52 8.00 -2.47 -5.42
CA ILE A 52 8.45 -1.15 -5.89
C ILE A 52 9.91 -1.14 -6.35
N ASP A 53 10.77 -1.99 -5.78
CA ASP A 53 12.16 -2.17 -6.24
C ASP A 53 12.18 -2.76 -7.66
N ALA A 54 11.32 -3.75 -7.94
CA ALA A 54 11.17 -4.33 -9.27
C ALA A 54 10.53 -3.39 -10.29
N ALA A 55 9.64 -2.49 -9.86
CA ALA A 55 9.00 -1.50 -10.72
C ALA A 55 9.88 -0.26 -11.00
N HIS A 56 10.90 0.01 -10.18
CA HIS A 56 11.76 1.19 -10.33
C HIS A 56 12.40 1.34 -11.72
N PRO A 57 12.98 0.29 -12.33
CA PRO A 57 13.65 0.41 -13.62
C PRO A 57 12.69 0.71 -14.78
N THR A 58 11.37 0.56 -14.56
CA THR A 58 10.33 0.84 -15.56
C THR A 58 9.64 2.19 -15.31
N MET A 59 10.23 3.06 -14.47
CA MET A 59 9.65 4.36 -14.16
C MET A 59 9.66 5.25 -15.41
N PRO A 60 8.51 5.81 -15.82
CA PRO A 60 8.44 6.76 -16.92
C PRO A 60 9.26 8.03 -16.65
N ASP A 61 9.75 8.65 -17.72
CA ASP A 61 10.41 9.97 -17.66
C ASP A 61 9.40 11.10 -17.39
N ASP A 62 8.13 10.92 -17.80
CA ASP A 62 7.08 11.90 -17.54
C ASP A 62 6.64 11.83 -16.06
N PRO A 63 6.70 12.95 -15.31
CA PRO A 63 6.36 12.98 -13.89
C PRO A 63 4.94 12.50 -13.57
N ARG A 64 3.96 12.76 -14.44
CA ARG A 64 2.57 12.35 -14.21
C ARG A 64 2.40 10.85 -14.43
N GLU A 65 3.03 10.31 -15.47
CA GLU A 65 3.06 8.88 -15.71
C GLU A 65 3.80 8.13 -14.59
N ALA A 66 4.89 8.69 -14.05
CA ALA A 66 5.61 8.14 -12.90
C ALA A 66 4.74 8.11 -11.63
N LEU A 67 4.05 9.21 -11.29
CA LEU A 67 3.09 9.25 -10.18
C LEU A 67 1.97 8.23 -10.37
N LEU A 68 1.46 8.09 -11.60
CA LEU A 68 0.42 7.14 -11.90
C LEU A 68 0.91 5.69 -11.71
N LEU A 69 2.13 5.37 -12.15
CA LEU A 69 2.74 4.06 -11.93
C LEU A 69 2.86 3.76 -10.42
N ILE A 70 3.36 4.71 -9.63
CA ILE A 70 3.51 4.57 -8.16
C ILE A 70 2.14 4.27 -7.52
N ALA A 71 1.13 5.07 -7.86
CA ALA A 71 -0.22 4.93 -7.32
C ALA A 71 -0.87 3.60 -7.70
N GLN A 72 -0.76 3.20 -8.98
CA GLN A 72 -1.27 1.92 -9.47
C GLN A 72 -0.58 0.74 -8.78
N THR A 73 0.74 0.81 -8.64
CA THR A 73 1.53 -0.23 -7.98
C THR A 73 1.09 -0.44 -6.53
N PHE A 74 0.89 0.63 -5.77
CA PHE A 74 0.38 0.52 -4.39
C PHE A 74 -1.06 0.02 -4.35
N PHE A 75 -1.93 0.58 -5.19
CA PHE A 75 -3.35 0.20 -5.22
C PHE A 75 -3.53 -1.28 -5.56
N ASP A 76 -2.84 -1.79 -6.57
CA ASP A 76 -2.93 -3.19 -7.00
C ASP A 76 -2.38 -4.12 -5.92
N PHE A 77 -1.26 -3.73 -5.29
CA PHE A 77 -0.73 -4.46 -4.16
C PHE A 77 -1.71 -4.53 -2.99
N ALA A 78 -2.32 -3.41 -2.62
CA ALA A 78 -3.26 -3.32 -1.51
C ALA A 78 -4.54 -4.12 -1.75
N THR A 79 -5.11 -4.02 -2.96
CA THR A 79 -6.37 -4.69 -3.30
C THR A 79 -6.23 -6.18 -3.62
N SER A 80 -5.03 -6.65 -4.00
CA SER A 80 -4.77 -8.07 -4.23
C SER A 80 -4.86 -8.94 -2.98
N ASN A 81 -4.70 -8.35 -1.79
CA ASN A 81 -4.92 -9.01 -0.51
C ASN A 81 -5.35 -7.97 0.54
N VAL A 82 -6.66 -7.91 0.76
CA VAL A 82 -7.28 -6.95 1.69
C VAL A 82 -6.84 -7.17 3.14
N ALA A 83 -6.71 -8.42 3.60
CA ALA A 83 -6.30 -8.73 4.97
C ALA A 83 -4.86 -8.24 5.23
N ARG A 84 -3.95 -8.45 4.28
CA ARG A 84 -2.59 -7.91 4.31
C ARG A 84 -2.59 -6.38 4.33
N HIS A 85 -3.38 -5.75 3.47
CA HIS A 85 -3.44 -4.29 3.42
C HIS A 85 -4.00 -3.68 4.70
N GLN A 86 -5.03 -4.28 5.29
CA GLN A 86 -5.59 -3.83 6.57
C GLN A 86 -4.56 -3.86 7.70
N LEU A 87 -3.66 -4.85 7.71
CA LEU A 87 -2.55 -4.90 8.66
C LEU A 87 -1.53 -3.76 8.44
N MET A 88 -1.30 -3.34 7.20
CA MET A 88 -0.34 -2.28 6.87
C MET A 88 -0.87 -0.87 7.17
N SER A 89 -2.16 -0.63 6.92
CA SER A 89 -2.69 0.73 6.75
C SER A 89 -3.55 1.22 7.90
N ALA A 90 -3.85 0.39 8.91
CA ALA A 90 -4.64 0.82 10.04
C ALA A 90 -4.13 0.21 11.36
N ARG A 91 -4.28 0.96 12.46
CA ARG A 91 -4.22 0.43 13.83
C ARG A 91 -5.50 -0.38 14.13
N VAL A 92 -5.84 -1.33 13.25
CA VAL A 92 -7.07 -2.14 13.31
C VAL A 92 -7.03 -3.22 14.38
N ILE A 93 -5.85 -3.53 14.92
CA ILE A 93 -5.68 -4.51 15.99
C ILE A 93 -5.47 -3.73 17.30
N PRO A 94 -6.46 -3.72 18.21
CA PRO A 94 -6.32 -3.04 19.50
C PRO A 94 -5.11 -3.56 20.28
N GLY A 95 -4.27 -2.66 20.77
CA GLY A 95 -3.10 -2.99 21.59
C GLY A 95 -1.93 -3.63 20.84
N PHE A 96 -1.97 -3.67 19.51
CA PHE A 96 -0.82 -4.02 18.69
C PHE A 96 -0.13 -2.76 18.19
N GLU A 97 1.19 -2.70 18.40
CA GLU A 97 2.09 -1.72 17.82
C GLU A 97 3.29 -2.49 17.25
N PRO A 98 3.66 -2.29 15.97
CA PRO A 98 4.79 -2.98 15.39
C PRO A 98 6.08 -2.57 16.12
N SER A 99 6.99 -3.53 16.28
CA SER A 99 8.33 -3.27 16.77
C SER A 99 9.10 -2.37 15.80
N ALA A 100 10.12 -1.68 16.31
CA ALA A 100 10.97 -0.84 15.45
C ALA A 100 11.58 -1.61 14.27
N ARG A 101 11.94 -2.88 14.49
CA ARG A 101 12.42 -3.79 13.46
C ARG A 101 11.34 -4.07 12.41
N ALA A 102 10.14 -4.46 12.83
CA ALA A 102 9.05 -4.73 11.90
C ALA A 102 8.60 -3.48 11.12
N TYR A 103 8.82 -2.29 11.70
CA TYR A 103 8.49 -1.01 11.09
C TYR A 103 9.53 -0.52 10.07
N GLU A 104 10.76 -1.01 10.11
CA GLU A 104 11.87 -0.59 9.23
C GLU A 104 11.51 -0.63 7.73
N PRO A 105 10.87 -1.69 7.19
CA PRO A 105 10.52 -1.72 5.77
C PRO A 105 9.48 -0.66 5.39
N ALA A 106 8.55 -0.33 6.29
CA ALA A 106 7.58 0.74 6.07
C ALA A 106 8.28 2.11 5.98
N VAL A 107 9.21 2.38 6.90
CA VAL A 107 10.05 3.60 6.87
C VAL A 107 10.83 3.70 5.57
N ALA A 108 11.44 2.60 5.11
CA ALA A 108 12.18 2.59 3.86
C ALA A 108 11.29 2.89 2.64
N VAL A 109 10.08 2.34 2.60
CA VAL A 109 9.12 2.60 1.51
C VAL A 109 8.66 4.06 1.50
N ILE A 110 8.28 4.62 2.66
CA ILE A 110 7.85 6.01 2.76
C ILE A 110 9.02 6.97 2.48
N GLY A 111 10.21 6.68 3.00
CA GLY A 111 11.42 7.45 2.70
C GLY A 111 11.74 7.46 1.21
N ARG A 112 11.47 6.37 0.49
CA ARG A 112 11.61 6.33 -0.97
C ARG A 112 10.59 7.23 -1.67
N LEU A 113 9.32 7.24 -1.25
CA LEU A 113 8.33 8.18 -1.79
C LEU A 113 8.78 9.64 -1.57
N HIS A 114 9.24 9.96 -0.35
CA HIS A 114 9.76 11.30 -0.02
C HIS A 114 10.95 11.71 -0.87
N ALA A 115 11.82 10.76 -1.25
CA ALA A 115 12.96 11.02 -2.12
C ALA A 115 12.55 11.16 -3.59
N THR A 116 11.57 10.39 -4.07
CA THR A 116 11.13 10.40 -5.47
C THR A 116 10.32 11.65 -5.82
N LEU A 117 9.46 12.17 -4.93
CA LEU A 117 8.61 13.33 -5.27
C LEU A 117 9.42 14.57 -5.74
N PRO A 118 10.52 14.97 -5.07
CA PRO A 118 11.39 16.04 -5.57
C PRO A 118 12.02 15.77 -6.94
N GLU A 119 12.38 14.52 -7.25
CA GLU A 119 12.92 14.14 -8.56
C GLU A 119 11.87 14.30 -9.68
N LEU A 120 10.59 14.18 -9.33
CA LEU A 120 9.46 14.44 -10.21
C LEU A 120 9.08 15.93 -10.29
N GLY A 121 9.80 16.81 -9.59
CA GLY A 121 9.54 18.26 -9.55
C GLY A 121 8.53 18.70 -8.48
N ILE A 122 8.21 17.84 -7.51
CA ILE A 122 7.31 18.15 -6.39
C ILE A 122 8.12 18.42 -5.14
N HIS A 123 8.14 19.69 -4.69
CA HIS A 123 8.93 20.13 -3.54
C HIS A 123 8.10 20.53 -2.31
N ASP A 124 6.78 20.36 -2.36
CA ASP A 124 5.88 20.60 -1.22
C ASP A 124 6.11 19.51 -0.15
N GLU A 125 6.39 19.93 1.08
CA GLU A 125 6.67 19.04 2.22
C GLU A 125 5.46 18.17 2.60
N THR A 126 4.24 18.63 2.30
CA THR A 126 2.98 17.93 2.58
C THR A 126 2.52 17.01 1.45
N ALA A 127 3.23 17.01 0.32
CA ALA A 127 2.87 16.28 -0.89
C ALA A 127 2.71 14.78 -0.63
N SER A 128 3.65 14.18 0.11
CA SER A 128 3.62 12.74 0.43
C SER A 128 2.42 12.35 1.29
N ASP A 129 2.08 13.18 2.27
CA ASP A 129 0.92 12.95 3.15
C ASP A 129 -0.39 13.03 2.35
N LEU A 130 -0.52 14.05 1.50
CA LEU A 130 -1.71 14.21 0.66
C LEU A 130 -1.84 13.06 -0.36
N PHE A 131 -0.73 12.67 -0.98
CA PHE A 131 -0.68 11.56 -1.93
C PHE A 131 -1.10 10.25 -1.28
N THR A 132 -0.49 9.90 -0.15
CA THR A 132 -0.81 8.65 0.56
C THR A 132 -2.25 8.64 1.06
N ALA A 133 -2.76 9.76 1.57
CA ALA A 133 -4.17 9.89 1.97
C ALA A 133 -5.14 9.70 0.80
N LEU A 134 -4.85 10.31 -0.36
CA LEU A 134 -5.66 10.16 -1.58
C LEU A 134 -5.75 8.69 -2.01
N ILE A 135 -4.61 8.00 -2.11
CA ILE A 135 -4.57 6.61 -2.55
C ILE A 135 -5.20 5.68 -1.52
N ALA A 136 -4.94 5.89 -0.23
CA ALA A 136 -5.58 5.13 0.85
C ALA A 136 -7.11 5.27 0.82
N GLY A 137 -7.63 6.48 0.55
CA GLY A 137 -9.06 6.73 0.39
C GLY A 137 -9.66 5.93 -0.76
N LEU A 138 -9.02 5.93 -1.94
CA LEU A 138 -9.48 5.18 -3.11
C LEU A 138 -9.45 3.66 -2.88
N ILE A 139 -8.40 3.15 -2.24
CA ILE A 139 -8.30 1.73 -1.87
C ILE A 139 -9.43 1.37 -0.90
N ASN A 140 -9.63 2.16 0.16
CA ASN A 140 -10.69 1.92 1.14
C ASN A 140 -12.06 1.87 0.47
N GLN A 141 -12.34 2.82 -0.42
CA GLN A 141 -13.59 2.83 -1.18
C GLN A 141 -13.74 1.59 -2.08
N GLN A 142 -12.64 0.99 -2.57
CA GLN A 142 -12.67 -0.15 -3.49
C GLN A 142 -12.99 -1.42 -2.72
N VAL A 143 -12.28 -1.61 -1.62
CA VAL A 143 -12.50 -2.71 -0.70
C VAL A 143 -13.91 -2.69 -0.14
N ALA A 144 -14.42 -1.52 0.24
CA ALA A 144 -15.73 -1.39 0.86
C ALA A 144 -16.90 -1.54 -0.12
N ASN A 145 -16.79 -1.01 -1.35
CA ASN A 145 -17.95 -0.84 -2.24
C ASN A 145 -17.89 -1.61 -3.56
N ASP A 146 -16.74 -2.17 -3.93
CA ASP A 146 -16.56 -2.92 -5.18
C ASP A 146 -15.47 -4.00 -5.03
N PRO A 147 -15.57 -4.91 -4.03
CA PRO A 147 -14.52 -5.91 -3.80
C PRO A 147 -14.33 -6.82 -5.01
N GLY A 148 -13.09 -6.95 -5.49
CA GLY A 148 -12.75 -7.72 -6.69
C GLY A 148 -13.07 -7.01 -8.02
N GLY A 149 -13.71 -5.85 -7.99
CA GLY A 149 -13.95 -5.01 -9.15
C GLY A 149 -12.82 -4.01 -9.43
N SER A 150 -13.13 -3.00 -10.23
CA SER A 150 -12.16 -1.99 -10.72
C SER A 150 -12.71 -0.56 -10.74
N ARG A 151 -13.88 -0.31 -10.12
CA ARG A 151 -14.58 0.97 -10.16
C ARG A 151 -13.69 2.14 -9.75
N TRP A 152 -12.91 2.03 -8.67
CA TRP A 152 -12.03 3.11 -8.22
C TRP A 152 -10.61 2.98 -8.74
N ARG A 153 -10.15 1.76 -9.05
CA ARG A 153 -8.91 1.57 -9.81
C ARG A 153 -8.91 2.37 -11.12
N ARG A 154 -10.05 2.43 -11.81
CA ARG A 154 -10.25 3.23 -13.04
C ARG A 154 -10.21 4.74 -12.81
N LEU A 155 -10.35 5.22 -11.58
CA LEU A 155 -10.25 6.65 -11.26
C LEU A 155 -8.82 7.13 -11.03
N LEU A 156 -7.85 6.23 -10.83
CA LEU A 156 -6.47 6.62 -10.56
C LEU A 156 -5.90 7.61 -11.58
N PRO A 157 -6.05 7.45 -12.91
CA PRO A 157 -5.52 8.43 -13.85
C PRO A 157 -6.03 9.85 -13.59
N ARG A 158 -7.35 9.98 -13.36
CA ARG A 158 -7.97 11.29 -13.07
C ARG A 158 -7.56 11.84 -11.71
N ALA A 159 -7.50 11.01 -10.68
CA ALA A 159 -7.12 11.43 -9.33
C ALA A 159 -5.66 11.90 -9.28
N ILE A 160 -4.77 11.19 -9.98
CA ILE A 160 -3.36 11.56 -10.12
C ILE A 160 -3.20 12.84 -10.92
N ASP A 161 -3.99 13.03 -11.97
CA ASP A 161 -3.99 14.29 -12.71
C ASP A 161 -4.41 15.47 -11.83
N MET A 162 -5.43 15.30 -10.98
CA MET A 162 -5.85 16.33 -10.02
C MET A 162 -4.75 16.65 -9.01
N TYR A 163 -4.10 15.61 -8.46
CA TYR A 163 -2.98 15.78 -7.55
C TYR A 163 -1.79 16.46 -8.24
N ALA A 164 -1.45 16.06 -9.47
CA ALA A 164 -0.36 16.63 -10.23
C ALA A 164 -0.62 18.10 -10.63
N ASP A 165 -1.87 18.45 -10.93
CA ASP A 165 -2.28 19.85 -11.15
C ASP A 165 -2.09 20.69 -9.87
N GLU A 166 -2.52 20.17 -8.71
CA GLU A 166 -2.32 20.83 -7.40
C GLU A 166 -0.83 21.04 -7.10
N MET A 167 0.01 20.05 -7.42
CA MET A 167 1.46 20.12 -7.23
C MET A 167 2.19 20.93 -8.33
N GLY A 168 1.46 21.54 -9.27
CA GLY A 168 2.04 22.42 -10.30
C GLY A 168 2.83 21.71 -11.40
N LEU A 169 2.66 20.39 -11.57
CA LEU A 169 3.34 19.66 -12.64
C LEU A 169 2.81 20.06 -14.01
N ALA A 170 3.70 20.25 -14.99
CA ALA A 170 3.28 20.54 -16.36
C ALA A 170 2.45 19.38 -16.95
N ARG A 171 1.46 19.70 -17.79
CA ARG A 171 0.78 18.70 -18.60
C ARG A 171 1.62 18.44 -19.87
N PRO A 172 1.73 17.20 -20.36
CA PRO A 172 2.34 16.92 -21.64
C PRO A 172 1.67 17.77 -22.71
N THR A 173 2.44 18.59 -23.41
CA THR A 173 1.92 19.39 -24.51
C THR A 173 1.37 18.42 -25.54
N THR A 174 0.03 18.36 -25.70
CA THR A 174 -0.58 17.55 -26.74
C THR A 174 -0.02 18.03 -28.07
N ARG A 175 0.90 17.26 -28.67
CA ARG A 175 1.39 17.52 -30.00
C ARG A 175 0.19 17.37 -30.93
N ARG A 176 -0.34 18.50 -31.42
CA ARG A 176 -1.42 18.50 -32.41
C ARG A 176 -1.01 17.57 -33.56
N PRO A 177 -1.88 16.65 -34.03
CA PRO A 177 -1.62 15.94 -35.26
C PRO A 177 -1.55 17.00 -36.37
N THR A 178 -0.42 17.04 -37.08
CA THR A 178 -0.27 17.73 -38.36
C THR A 178 -1.05 17.01 -39.44
#